data_AF-A0A956DQ63-F1
#
_entry.id   AF-A0A956DQ63-F1
#
_cell.length_a   1.000
_cell.length_b   1.000
_cell.length_c   1.000
_cell.angle_alpha   90.00
_cell.angle_beta   90.00
_cell.angle_gamma   90.00
#
_symmetry.space_group_name_H-M   'P 1'
#
loop_
_entity.id
_entity.type
_entity.pdbx_description
1 polymer ?
#
loop_
_entity_poly.entity_id
_entity_poly.type
_entity_poly.pdbx_seq_one_letter_code
_entity_poly.pdbx_strand_id
1 'polypeptide(L)'
;GRPNACNLCHLDKTLAEVGEHLTAWYGQPTPVGLDLEAPAAAVQWLIAGDAVQRAVVAEHFGWPPAQAASGSWWMAPLLAQLLDDRYAAVRHLAAKSLATLPRSSPIDYDYVGPPAARIEAAQREVARWQRDPALRGRSLPAAFIEGGDLLVGPLLALESRRDDADVTVNE
;
A
#
# COMPACT_ATOMS: atom_id res chain seq x y z
N GLY A 1 -1.91 -1.21 15.68
CA GLY A 1 -2.36 0.13 16.15
C GLY A 1 -3.17 0.80 15.05
N ARG A 2 -4.15 1.66 15.34
CA ARG A 2 -5.06 2.16 14.28
C ARG A 2 -4.33 3.12 13.30
N PRO A 3 -4.51 2.97 11.97
CA PRO A 3 -4.00 3.94 10.99
C PRO A 3 -4.51 5.36 11.31
N ASN A 4 -3.64 6.36 11.18
CA ASN A 4 -4.03 7.76 11.41
C ASN A 4 -4.58 8.40 10.12
N ALA A 5 -5.48 9.38 10.28
CA ALA A 5 -6.17 10.01 9.15
C ALA A 5 -5.22 10.75 8.18
N CYS A 6 -4.14 11.34 8.69
CA CYS A 6 -3.18 12.07 7.86
C CYS A 6 -2.50 11.13 6.86
N ASN A 7 -2.01 9.97 7.30
CA ASN A 7 -1.38 8.98 6.42
C ASN A 7 -2.39 8.12 5.64
N LEU A 8 -3.68 8.21 5.94
CA LEU A 8 -4.75 7.64 5.10
C LEU A 8 -5.12 8.55 3.91
N CYS A 9 -4.77 9.84 3.97
CA CYS A 9 -4.84 10.76 2.83
C CYS A 9 -3.48 10.88 2.12
N HIS A 10 -2.42 11.08 2.90
CA HIS A 10 -1.03 11.19 2.45
C HIS A 10 -0.32 9.83 2.53
N LEU A 11 -0.76 8.91 1.68
CA LEU A 11 -0.28 7.53 1.59
C LEU A 11 1.21 7.41 1.24
N ASP A 12 1.79 8.45 0.63
CA ASP A 12 3.21 8.55 0.23
C ASP A 12 4.13 9.04 1.36
N LYS A 13 3.57 9.43 2.52
CA LYS A 13 4.32 10.03 3.62
C LYS A 13 4.62 9.07 4.75
N THR A 14 5.78 9.24 5.35
CA THR A 14 6.20 8.60 6.59
C THR A 14 5.45 9.19 7.79
N LEU A 15 5.56 8.54 8.95
CA LEU A 15 5.07 9.12 10.22
C LEU A 15 5.89 10.36 10.62
N ALA A 16 7.19 10.37 10.29
CA ALA A 16 8.08 11.48 10.61
C ALA A 16 7.68 12.76 9.85
N GLU A 17 7.49 12.66 8.53
CA GLU A 17 7.07 13.80 7.70
C GLU A 17 5.72 14.38 8.14
N VAL A 18 4.75 13.52 8.46
CA VAL A 18 3.45 13.97 8.99
C VAL A 18 3.62 14.66 10.34
N GLY A 19 4.43 14.10 11.24
CA GLY A 19 4.68 14.68 12.55
C GLY A 19 5.39 16.03 12.50
N GLU A 20 6.31 16.21 11.56
CA GLU A 20 6.93 17.52 11.28
C GLU A 20 5.90 18.55 10.81
N HIS A 21 4.98 18.18 9.92
CA HIS A 21 3.90 19.07 9.47
C HIS A 21 2.95 19.43 10.62
N LEU A 22 2.58 18.47 11.47
CA LEU A 22 1.75 18.73 12.65
C LEU A 22 2.43 19.67 13.65
N THR A 23 3.75 19.53 13.81
CA THR A 23 4.56 20.44 14.63
C THR A 23 4.55 21.84 14.03
N ALA A 24 4.82 21.96 12.72
CA ALA A 24 4.92 23.25 12.04
C ALA A 24 3.59 24.00 11.96
N TRP A 25 2.48 23.31 11.69
CA TRP A 25 1.18 23.94 11.47
C TRP A 25 0.40 24.17 12.76
N TYR A 26 0.51 23.24 13.71
CA TYR A 26 -0.36 23.21 14.89
C TYR A 26 0.41 23.26 16.21
N GLY A 27 1.74 23.34 16.18
CA GLY A 27 2.56 23.39 17.39
C GLY A 27 2.50 22.09 18.21
N GLN A 28 2.19 20.96 17.60
CA GLN A 28 2.25 19.67 18.27
C GLN A 28 3.68 19.36 18.72
N PRO A 29 3.88 18.59 19.80
CA PRO A 29 5.22 18.16 20.20
C PRO A 29 5.91 17.41 19.06
N THR A 30 7.19 17.73 18.81
CA THR A 30 8.00 16.98 17.84
C THR A 30 7.98 15.50 18.21
N PRO A 31 7.58 14.62 17.27
CA PRO A 31 7.59 13.20 17.54
C PRO A 31 9.01 12.73 17.85
N VAL A 32 9.18 12.02 18.96
CA VAL A 32 10.45 11.42 19.35
C VAL A 32 10.41 9.91 19.12
N GLY A 33 11.54 9.33 18.71
CA GLY A 33 11.67 7.88 18.51
C GLY A 33 11.02 7.34 17.23
N LEU A 34 10.67 8.20 16.28
CA LEU A 34 10.28 7.75 14.94
C LEU A 34 11.53 7.38 14.13
N ASP A 35 11.42 6.28 13.40
CA ASP A 35 12.41 5.89 12.40
C ASP A 35 12.26 6.80 11.17
N LEU A 36 13.31 7.56 10.88
CA LEU A 36 13.35 8.52 9.77
C LEU A 36 13.55 7.83 8.42
N GLU A 37 14.08 6.61 8.42
CA GLU A 37 14.32 5.80 7.21
C GLU A 37 13.17 4.82 6.95
N ALA A 38 12.13 4.85 7.77
CA ALA A 38 10.96 4.01 7.59
C ALA A 38 10.24 4.34 6.27
N PRO A 39 9.67 3.35 5.57
CA PRO A 39 8.84 3.62 4.41
C PRO A 39 7.57 4.38 4.81
N ALA A 40 6.81 4.84 3.82
CA ALA A 40 5.55 5.54 4.05
C ALA A 40 4.64 4.72 4.98
N ALA A 41 3.96 5.40 5.91
CA ALA A 41 3.22 4.72 6.98
C ALA A 41 2.13 3.80 6.41
N ALA A 42 1.48 4.25 5.33
CA ALA A 42 0.49 3.46 4.62
C ALA A 42 1.11 2.20 4.00
N VAL A 43 2.33 2.25 3.46
CA VAL A 43 3.04 1.09 2.91
C VAL A 43 3.36 0.07 4.01
N GLN A 44 3.78 0.54 5.19
CA GLN A 44 3.99 -0.33 6.36
C GLN A 44 2.71 -1.07 6.74
N TRP A 45 1.61 -0.35 6.89
CA TRP A 45 0.32 -0.93 7.27
C TRP A 45 -0.27 -1.82 6.18
N LEU A 46 -0.10 -1.47 4.91
CA LEU A 46 -0.61 -2.24 3.77
C LEU A 46 0.09 -3.61 3.65
N ILE A 47 1.40 -3.67 3.91
CA ILE A 47 2.21 -4.88 3.68
C ILE A 47 2.41 -5.70 4.97
N ALA A 48 2.67 -5.04 6.10
CA ALA A 48 3.02 -5.71 7.35
C ALA A 48 1.97 -5.57 8.46
N GLY A 49 0.98 -4.68 8.29
CA GLY A 49 -0.06 -4.47 9.30
C GLY A 49 -0.97 -5.68 9.47
N ASP A 50 -1.79 -5.66 10.53
CA ASP A 50 -2.86 -6.63 10.74
C ASP A 50 -3.93 -6.56 9.62
N ALA A 51 -4.80 -7.56 9.53
CA ALA A 51 -5.77 -7.63 8.43
C ALA A 51 -6.71 -6.41 8.36
N VAL A 52 -7.03 -5.77 9.48
CA VAL A 52 -7.87 -4.56 9.52
C VAL A 52 -7.09 -3.37 8.98
N GLN A 53 -5.83 -3.20 9.39
CA GLN A 53 -4.94 -2.17 8.85
C GLN A 53 -4.80 -2.32 7.33
N ARG A 54 -4.52 -3.54 6.85
CA ARG A 54 -4.39 -3.80 5.41
C ARG A 54 -5.68 -3.50 4.65
N ALA A 55 -6.83 -3.92 5.19
CA ALA A 55 -8.14 -3.63 4.59
C ALA A 55 -8.39 -2.12 4.47
N VAL A 56 -8.26 -1.38 5.59
CA VAL A 56 -8.49 0.07 5.62
C VAL A 56 -7.55 0.78 4.65
N VAL A 57 -6.26 0.45 4.65
CA VAL A 57 -5.30 1.13 3.78
C VAL A 57 -5.51 0.75 2.31
N ALA A 58 -5.81 -0.52 2.01
CA ALA A 58 -6.15 -0.94 0.65
C ALA A 58 -7.34 -0.17 0.11
N GLU A 59 -8.39 0.07 0.91
CA GLU A 59 -9.51 0.92 0.53
C GLU A 59 -9.06 2.36 0.22
N HIS A 60 -8.19 2.95 1.03
CA HIS A 60 -7.72 4.32 0.84
C HIS A 60 -6.82 4.48 -0.40
N PHE A 61 -6.09 3.43 -0.80
CA PHE A 61 -5.40 3.40 -2.09
C PHE A 61 -6.36 3.50 -3.28
N GLY A 62 -7.64 3.17 -3.11
CA GLY A 62 -8.72 3.35 -4.09
C GLY A 62 -9.53 4.64 -3.91
N TRP A 63 -9.25 5.43 -2.87
CA TRP A 63 -10.05 6.59 -2.51
C TRP A 63 -9.58 7.84 -3.27
N PRO A 64 -10.44 8.51 -4.07
CA PRO A 64 -10.01 9.58 -4.96
C PRO A 64 -9.28 10.76 -4.27
N PRO A 65 -9.68 11.23 -3.08
CA PRO A 65 -8.94 12.25 -2.35
C PRO A 65 -7.52 11.84 -1.99
N ALA A 66 -7.31 10.60 -1.53
CA ALA A 66 -5.97 10.11 -1.21
C ALA A 66 -5.10 9.93 -2.47
N GLN A 67 -5.68 9.42 -3.56
CA GLN A 67 -5.00 9.37 -4.85
C GLN A 67 -4.60 10.76 -5.37
N ALA A 68 -5.44 11.77 -5.15
CA ALA A 68 -5.13 13.15 -5.51
C ALA A 68 -4.01 13.74 -4.63
N ALA A 69 -4.00 13.43 -3.33
CA ALA A 69 -3.01 13.93 -2.39
C ALA A 69 -1.63 13.28 -2.55
N SER A 70 -1.58 11.98 -2.87
CA SER A 70 -0.34 11.20 -2.92
C SER A 70 0.13 10.82 -4.33
N GLY A 71 -0.69 11.07 -5.34
CA GLY A 71 -0.51 10.51 -6.69
C GLY A 71 -0.74 9.00 -6.72
N SER A 72 -1.20 8.47 -7.86
CA SER A 72 -1.61 7.07 -7.97
C SER A 72 -0.67 6.15 -8.75
N TRP A 73 0.37 6.72 -9.38
CA TRP A 73 1.24 6.00 -10.33
C TRP A 73 2.06 4.87 -9.69
N TRP A 74 2.26 4.89 -8.37
CA TRP A 74 3.08 3.94 -7.61
C TRP A 74 2.27 2.88 -6.86
N MET A 75 0.94 2.99 -6.87
CA MET A 75 0.04 2.21 -6.01
C MET A 75 -0.19 0.78 -6.50
N ALA A 76 -0.25 0.58 -7.82
CA ALA A 76 -0.57 -0.70 -8.44
C ALA A 76 0.31 -1.88 -7.99
N PRO A 77 1.66 -1.79 -8.02
CA PRO A 77 2.51 -2.93 -7.66
C PRO A 77 2.42 -3.29 -6.17
N LEU A 78 2.03 -2.36 -5.30
CA LEU A 78 1.80 -2.61 -3.88
C LEU A 78 0.43 -3.25 -3.61
N LEU A 79 -0.63 -2.75 -4.26
CA LEU A 79 -1.95 -3.40 -4.19
C LEU A 79 -1.92 -4.83 -4.76
N ALA A 80 -1.10 -5.07 -5.78
CA ALA A 80 -0.90 -6.40 -6.35
C ALA A 80 -0.41 -7.42 -5.30
N GLN A 81 0.38 -6.99 -4.29
CA GLN A 81 0.84 -7.87 -3.20
C GLN A 81 -0.32 -8.38 -2.33
N LEU A 82 -1.46 -7.69 -2.33
CA LEU A 82 -2.62 -8.05 -1.53
C LEU A 82 -3.60 -8.94 -2.29
N LEU A 83 -3.38 -9.20 -3.58
CA LEU A 83 -4.23 -10.11 -4.35
C LEU A 83 -4.11 -11.57 -3.89
N ASP A 84 -3.06 -11.94 -3.17
CA ASP A 84 -2.97 -13.26 -2.51
C ASP A 84 -2.97 -13.17 -0.98
N ASP A 85 -3.49 -12.08 -0.42
CA ASP A 85 -3.63 -11.94 1.03
C ASP A 85 -4.44 -13.10 1.64
N ARG A 86 -4.10 -13.55 2.85
CA ARG A 86 -4.84 -14.59 3.59
C ARG A 86 -6.34 -14.28 3.68
N TYR A 87 -6.70 -13.03 3.87
CA TYR A 87 -8.08 -12.58 4.12
C TYR A 87 -8.78 -12.16 2.83
N ALA A 88 -9.91 -12.80 2.53
CA ALA A 88 -10.70 -12.52 1.33
C ALA A 88 -11.19 -11.05 1.25
N ALA A 89 -11.48 -10.44 2.39
CA ALA A 89 -11.85 -9.02 2.46
C ALA A 89 -10.72 -8.10 1.99
N VAL A 90 -9.48 -8.37 2.41
CA VAL A 90 -8.30 -7.61 1.97
C VAL A 90 -8.08 -7.79 0.47
N ARG A 91 -8.19 -9.03 -0.02
CA ARG A 91 -8.10 -9.36 -1.45
C ARG A 91 -9.15 -8.63 -2.29
N HIS A 92 -10.40 -8.56 -1.81
CA HIS A 92 -11.49 -7.85 -2.47
C HIS A 92 -11.22 -6.35 -2.55
N LEU A 93 -10.84 -5.73 -1.43
CA LEU A 93 -10.54 -4.30 -1.36
C LEU A 93 -9.34 -3.93 -2.24
N ALA A 94 -8.29 -4.74 -2.25
CA ALA A 94 -7.14 -4.52 -3.11
C ALA A 94 -7.52 -4.54 -4.60
N ALA A 95 -8.31 -5.52 -5.04
CA ALA A 95 -8.79 -5.61 -6.42
C ALA A 95 -9.72 -4.44 -6.79
N LYS A 96 -10.64 -4.08 -5.88
CA LYS A 96 -11.52 -2.92 -6.05
C LYS A 96 -10.71 -1.63 -6.22
N SER A 97 -9.69 -1.41 -5.38
CA SER A 97 -8.84 -0.23 -5.44
C SER A 97 -7.95 -0.21 -6.68
N LEU A 98 -7.41 -1.35 -7.11
CA LEU A 98 -6.68 -1.48 -8.38
C LEU A 98 -7.51 -1.01 -9.57
N ALA A 99 -8.80 -1.38 -9.62
CA ALA A 99 -9.71 -0.99 -10.69
C ALA A 99 -9.98 0.54 -10.75
N THR A 100 -9.64 1.30 -9.70
CA THR A 100 -9.76 2.77 -9.71
C THR A 100 -8.52 3.46 -10.27
N LEU A 101 -7.39 2.75 -10.38
CA LEU A 101 -6.14 3.37 -10.79
C LEU A 101 -6.15 3.72 -12.29
N PRO A 102 -5.51 4.83 -12.69
CA PRO A 102 -5.33 5.14 -14.09
C PRO A 102 -4.61 4.00 -14.81
N ARG A 103 -5.04 3.69 -16.05
CA ARG A 103 -4.44 2.63 -16.88
C ARG A 103 -4.59 1.22 -16.29
N SER A 104 -5.44 1.06 -15.28
CA SER A 104 -5.91 -0.27 -14.88
C SER A 104 -6.66 -0.91 -16.06
N SER A 105 -6.40 -2.19 -16.26
CA SER A 105 -7.22 -3.01 -17.15
C SER A 105 -8.26 -3.73 -16.29
N PRO A 106 -9.46 -4.03 -16.81
CA PRO A 106 -10.35 -4.97 -16.15
C PRO A 106 -9.56 -6.23 -15.80
N ILE A 107 -9.46 -6.53 -14.50
CA ILE A 107 -8.77 -7.73 -14.05
C ILE A 107 -9.83 -8.82 -13.98
N ASP A 108 -9.69 -9.85 -14.80
CA ASP A 108 -10.39 -11.11 -14.59
C ASP A 108 -9.77 -11.78 -13.35
N TYR A 109 -10.35 -11.47 -12.19
CA TYR A 109 -9.82 -11.83 -10.89
C TYR A 109 -10.95 -12.23 -9.95
N ASP A 110 -10.95 -13.51 -9.59
CA ASP A 110 -11.78 -14.07 -8.53
C ASP A 110 -11.00 -14.06 -7.21
N TYR A 111 -11.38 -13.16 -6.31
CA TYR A 111 -10.74 -13.02 -5.01
C TYR A 111 -11.01 -14.21 -4.06
N VAL A 112 -11.99 -15.07 -4.33
CA VAL A 112 -12.20 -16.34 -3.60
C VAL A 112 -11.72 -17.56 -4.40
N GLY A 113 -11.16 -17.31 -5.59
CA GLY A 113 -10.64 -18.34 -6.47
C GLY A 113 -9.35 -19.00 -5.97
N PRO A 114 -8.83 -19.96 -6.74
CA PRO A 114 -7.64 -20.72 -6.38
C PRO A 114 -6.40 -19.84 -6.17
N PRO A 115 -5.53 -20.12 -5.17
CA PRO A 115 -4.33 -19.33 -4.91
C PRO A 115 -3.43 -19.14 -6.14
N ALA A 116 -3.27 -20.17 -6.97
CA ALA A 116 -2.46 -20.08 -8.20
C ALA A 116 -2.94 -18.97 -9.15
N ALA A 117 -4.26 -18.83 -9.33
CA ALA A 117 -4.84 -17.79 -10.18
C ALA A 117 -4.63 -16.39 -9.59
N ARG A 118 -4.68 -16.28 -8.25
CA ARG A 118 -4.44 -15.03 -7.53
C ARG A 118 -3.00 -14.56 -7.60
N ILE A 119 -2.06 -15.49 -7.39
CA ILE A 119 -0.61 -15.24 -7.55
C ILE A 119 -0.30 -14.82 -8.99
N GLU A 120 -0.88 -15.51 -9.98
CA GLU A 120 -0.69 -15.14 -11.38
C GLU A 120 -1.23 -13.72 -11.66
N ALA A 121 -2.39 -13.36 -11.10
CA ALA A 121 -2.94 -12.00 -11.22
C ALA A 121 -2.01 -10.94 -10.61
N ALA A 122 -1.47 -11.20 -9.42
CA ALA A 122 -0.49 -10.33 -8.76
C ALA A 122 0.76 -10.11 -9.63
N GLN A 123 1.35 -11.20 -10.12
CA GLN A 123 2.55 -11.16 -10.97
C GLN A 123 2.29 -10.42 -12.28
N ARG A 124 1.13 -10.66 -12.92
CA ARG A 124 0.74 -9.95 -14.13
C ARG A 124 0.62 -8.45 -13.89
N GLU A 125 0.05 -8.04 -12.77
CA GLU A 125 -0.11 -6.62 -12.44
C GLU A 125 1.24 -5.92 -12.19
N VAL A 126 2.12 -6.54 -11.39
CA VAL A 126 3.48 -6.01 -11.17
C VAL A 126 4.25 -5.93 -12.50
N ALA A 127 4.20 -6.98 -13.32
CA ALA A 127 4.90 -7.01 -14.60
C ALA A 127 4.35 -5.98 -15.61
N ARG A 128 3.03 -5.72 -15.59
CA ARG A 128 2.39 -4.67 -16.39
C ARG A 128 2.92 -3.30 -15.99
N TRP A 129 2.93 -3.03 -14.68
CA TRP A 129 3.40 -1.78 -14.11
C TRP A 129 4.89 -1.53 -14.43
N GLN A 130 5.77 -2.50 -14.21
CA GLN A 130 7.21 -2.37 -14.51
C GLN A 130 7.50 -2.13 -16.00
N ARG A 131 6.64 -2.65 -16.88
CA ARG A 131 6.79 -2.46 -18.33
C ARG A 131 6.24 -1.14 -18.84
N ASP A 132 5.51 -0.36 -18.02
CA ASP A 132 4.95 0.92 -18.46
C ASP A 132 6.08 1.94 -18.71
N PRO A 133 6.30 2.38 -19.97
CA PRO A 133 7.36 3.32 -20.30
C PRO A 133 7.20 4.67 -19.58
N ALA A 134 5.97 5.05 -19.18
CA ALA A 134 5.70 6.30 -18.47
C ALA A 134 6.27 6.34 -17.04
N LEU A 135 6.65 5.19 -16.50
CA LEU A 135 7.17 5.03 -15.14
C LEU A 135 8.69 4.91 -15.07
N ARG A 136 9.36 4.75 -16.22
CA ARG A 136 10.82 4.66 -16.28
C ARG A 136 11.49 5.87 -15.63
N GLY A 137 12.47 5.61 -14.77
CA GLY A 137 13.22 6.64 -14.06
C GLY A 137 12.48 7.30 -12.90
N ARG A 138 11.21 6.95 -12.62
CA ARG A 138 10.50 7.44 -11.45
C ARG A 138 10.91 6.65 -10.21
N SER A 139 11.13 7.35 -9.11
CA SER A 139 11.46 6.76 -7.81
C SER A 139 10.54 7.29 -6.73
N LEU A 140 10.17 6.41 -5.80
CA LEU A 140 9.52 6.74 -4.55
C LEU A 140 10.09 5.77 -3.49
N PRO A 141 11.24 6.11 -2.87
CA PRO A 141 11.90 5.20 -1.92
C PRO A 141 11.00 4.79 -0.75
N ALA A 142 10.14 5.71 -0.27
CA ALA A 142 9.14 5.43 0.76
C ALA A 142 8.11 4.36 0.37
N ALA A 143 8.02 3.99 -0.91
CA ALA A 143 7.18 2.92 -1.45
C ALA A 143 8.01 1.78 -2.07
N PHE A 144 9.31 1.72 -1.77
CA PHE A 144 10.25 0.74 -2.34
C PHE A 144 10.31 0.76 -3.87
N ILE A 145 10.24 1.95 -4.47
CA ILE A 145 10.32 2.10 -5.93
C ILE A 145 11.54 2.92 -6.30
N GLU A 146 12.35 2.40 -7.22
CA GLU A 146 13.54 3.07 -7.72
C GLU A 146 13.68 2.85 -9.24
N GLY A 147 13.85 3.94 -10.00
CA GLY A 147 14.09 3.86 -11.45
C GLY A 147 12.94 3.30 -12.29
N GLY A 148 11.75 3.15 -11.71
CA GLY A 148 10.60 2.47 -12.32
C GLY A 148 10.47 0.99 -11.93
N ASP A 149 11.30 0.50 -11.01
CA ASP A 149 11.27 -0.87 -10.52
C ASP A 149 10.82 -0.94 -9.06
N LEU A 150 10.05 -1.98 -8.73
CA LEU A 150 9.70 -2.34 -7.35
C LEU A 150 10.86 -3.12 -6.72
N LEU A 151 11.40 -2.61 -5.60
CA LEU A 151 12.49 -3.24 -4.87
C LEU A 151 11.98 -4.43 -4.05
N VAL A 152 12.14 -5.63 -4.61
CA VAL A 152 11.61 -6.87 -4.02
C VAL A 152 12.24 -7.21 -2.67
N GLY A 153 13.54 -6.99 -2.49
CA GLY A 153 14.25 -7.34 -1.25
C GLY A 153 13.67 -6.64 0.01
N PRO A 154 13.63 -5.29 0.05
CA PRO A 154 13.00 -4.54 1.14
C PRO A 154 11.52 -4.89 1.34
N LEU A 155 10.78 -5.10 0.24
CA LEU A 155 9.37 -5.46 0.30
C LEU A 155 9.15 -6.82 0.99
N LEU A 156 9.92 -7.85 0.60
CA LEU A 156 9.87 -9.17 1.25
C LEU A 156 10.29 -9.10 2.73
N ALA A 157 11.26 -8.26 3.06
CA ALA A 157 11.67 -8.03 4.45
C ALA A 157 10.60 -7.31 5.28
N LEU A 158 9.75 -6.49 4.65
CA LEU A 158 8.58 -5.92 5.30
C LEU A 158 7.46 -6.96 5.44
N GLU A 159 7.18 -7.71 4.38
CA GLU A 159 6.15 -8.75 4.37
C GLU A 159 6.43 -9.88 5.36
N SER A 160 7.68 -10.24 5.61
CA SER A 160 8.03 -11.26 6.62
C SER A 160 7.63 -10.88 8.06
N ARG A 161 7.29 -9.61 8.28
CA ARG A 161 6.79 -9.06 9.55
C ARG A 161 5.27 -8.91 9.56
N ARG A 162 4.56 -9.38 8.53
CA ARG A 162 3.11 -9.28 8.40
C ARG A 162 2.40 -9.96 9.57
N ASP A 163 1.49 -9.23 10.18
CA ASP A 163 0.60 -9.78 11.19
C ASP A 163 -0.58 -10.53 10.53
N ASP A 164 -0.46 -11.86 10.50
CA ASP A 164 -1.49 -12.78 10.04
C ASP A 164 -2.17 -13.54 11.20
N ALA A 165 -2.10 -13.00 12.42
CA ALA A 165 -2.90 -13.50 13.53
C ALA A 165 -4.39 -13.47 13.17
N ASP A 166 -5.15 -14.45 13.63
CA ASP A 166 -6.58 -14.53 13.36
C ASP A 166 -7.30 -13.31 13.95
N VAL A 167 -7.95 -12.53 13.08
CA VAL A 167 -8.70 -11.35 13.51
C VAL A 167 -10.10 -11.76 13.95
N THR A 168 -10.44 -11.45 15.20
CA THR A 168 -11.81 -11.51 15.72
C THR A 168 -12.37 -10.09 15.79
N VAL A 169 -13.48 -9.86 15.08
CA VAL A 169 -14.25 -8.62 15.23
C VAL A 169 -15.28 -8.88 16.31
N ASN A 170 -14.97 -8.48 17.54
CA ASN A 170 -15.96 -8.51 18.61
C ASN A 170 -16.86 -7.27 18.45
N GLU A 171 -18.18 -7.49 18.46
CA GLU A 171 -19.20 -6.44 18.48
C GLU A 171 -19.17 -5.61 19.77
#